data_AF-A0A075G3H4-F1
#
_entry.id   AF-A0A075G3H4-F1
#
_cell.length_a   1.000
_cell.length_b   1.000
_cell.length_c   1.000
_cell.angle_alpha   90.00
_cell.angle_beta   90.00
_cell.angle_gamma   90.00
#
_symmetry.space_group_name_H-M   'P 1'
#
loop_
_entity.id
_entity.type
_entity.pdbx_description
1 polymer ?
#
loop_
_entity_poly.entity_id
_entity_poly.type
_entity_poly.pdbx_seq_one_letter_code
_entity_poly.pdbx_strand_id
1 'polypeptide(L)' 'MIQCEYCAKNFVENMNGLAEKTFHEMLHEPEIVNQ' A
#
# COMPACT_ATOMS: atom_id res chain seq x y z
N MET A 1 8.13 9.80 1.69
CA MET A 1 6.76 9.28 1.71
C MET A 1 6.78 7.92 1.07
N ILE A 2 6.05 6.94 1.62
CA ILE A 2 6.01 5.58 1.10
C ILE A 2 4.85 5.48 0.12
N GLN A 3 5.08 5.09 -1.13
CA GLN A 3 4.02 4.94 -2.13
C GLN A 3 3.52 3.49 -2.18
N CYS A 4 2.22 3.29 -2.43
CA CYS A 4 1.70 1.97 -2.77
C CYS A 4 2.23 1.52 -4.14
N GLU A 5 2.55 0.23 -4.27
CA GLU A 5 3.06 -0.33 -5.52
C GLU A 5 1.96 -0.52 -6.58
N TYR A 6 0.70 -0.54 -6.15
CA TYR A 6 -0.47 -0.85 -6.98
C TYR A 6 -1.37 0.37 -7.26
N CYS A 7 -1.15 1.51 -6.60
CA CYS A 7 -1.94 2.72 -6.82
C CYS A 7 -1.20 4.01 -6.44
N ALA A 8 -1.79 5.16 -6.75
CA ALA A 8 -1.18 6.48 -6.48
C ALA A 8 -1.22 6.93 -5.01
N LYS A 9 -1.65 6.07 -4.07
CA LYS A 9 -1.76 6.43 -2.64
C LYS A 9 -0.38 6.48 -1.98
N ASN A 10 -0.20 7.47 -1.11
CA ASN A 10 1.03 7.71 -0.37
C ASN A 10 0.77 7.61 1.14
N PHE A 11 1.78 7.16 1.87
CA PHE A 11 1.76 6.92 3.30
C PHE A 11 2.93 7.65 3.97
N VAL A 12 2.75 7.97 5.26
CA VAL A 12 3.76 8.66 6.07
C VAL A 12 4.98 7.75 6.25
N GLU A 13 6.19 8.32 6.19
CA GLU A 13 7.44 7.56 6.32
C GLU A 13 7.79 7.30 7.79
N ASN A 14 6.98 6.48 8.45
CA ASN A 14 7.18 6.00 9.80
C ASN A 14 6.58 4.58 9.96
N MET A 15 6.73 3.96 11.13
CA MET A 15 6.21 2.60 11.38
C MET A 15 4.70 2.48 11.17
N ASN A 16 3.92 3.51 11.52
CA ASN A 16 2.47 3.50 11.35
C ASN A 16 2.11 3.56 9.86
N GLY A 17 2.74 4.44 9.09
CA GLY A 17 2.49 4.54 7.66
C GLY A 17 2.94 3.30 6.88
N LEU A 18 3.97 2.59 7.36
CA LEU A 18 4.32 1.27 6.84
C LEU A 18 3.22 0.24 7.11
N ALA A 19 2.68 0.19 8.33
CA ALA A 19 1.57 -0.69 8.67
C ALA A 19 0.31 -0.37 7.83
N GLU A 20 -0.03 0.91 7.69
CA GLU A 20 -1.15 1.36 6.87
C GLU A 20 -0.97 1.00 5.38
N LYS A 21 0.24 1.14 4.82
CA LYS A 21 0.54 0.65 3.46
C LYS A 21 0.26 -0.83 3.35
N THR A 22 0.80 -1.64 4.27
CA THR A 22 0.64 -3.10 4.24
C THR A 22 -0.83 -3.52 4.28
N PHE A 23 -1.63 -2.94 5.18
CA PHE A 23 -3.06 -3.24 5.24
C PHE A 23 -3.80 -2.77 3.99
N HIS A 24 -3.44 -1.60 3.46
CA HIS A 24 -4.01 -1.10 2.23
C HIS A 24 -3.73 -2.03 1.04
N GLU A 25 -2.53 -2.60 0.95
CA GLU A 25 -2.14 -3.51 -0.13
C GLU A 25 -2.94 -4.82 -0.12
N MET A 26 -3.28 -5.33 1.07
CA MET A 26 -4.12 -6.53 1.22
C MET A 26 -5.56 -6.32 0.76
N LEU A 27 -6.01 -5.06 0.63
CA LEU A 27 -7.38 -4.73 0.20
C LEU A 27 -7.49 -4.52 -1.31
N HIS A 28 -6.38 -4.50 -2.05
CA HIS A 28 -6.44 -4.45 -3.52
C HIS A 28 -7.00 -5.75 -4.08
N GLU A 29 -7.67 -5.63 -5.22
CA GLU A 29 -8.20 -6.79 -5.92
C GLU A 29 -7.05 -7.74 -6.30
N PRO A 30 -7.24 -9.07 -6.19
CA PRO A 30 -6.20 -10.04 -6.52
C PRO A 30 -5.65 -9.88 -7.93
N GLU A 31 -6.48 -9.44 -8.88
CA GLU A 31 -6.09 -9.17 -10.27
C GLU A 31 -5.07 -8.03 -10.41
N ILE A 32 -5.08 -7.07 -9.49
CA ILE A 32 -4.16 -5.93 -9.45
C ILE A 32 -2.84 -6.35 -8.79
N VAL A 33 -2.90 -7.19 -7.76
CA VAL A 33 -1.72 -7.62 -6.99
C VAL A 33 -0.97 -8.77 -7.66
N ASN A 34 -1.67 -9.67 -8.34
CA ASN A 34 -1.11 -10.89 -8.95
C ASN A 34 -0.75 -10.72 -10.43
N GLN A 35 -0.39 -9.48 -10.84
CA GLN A 35 0.16 -9.20 -12.17
C GLN A 35 1.58 -9.74 -12.35
#